data_AF-A0A950NRS1-F1
#
_entry.id   AF-A0A950NRS1-F1
#
_cell.length_a   1.000
_cell.length_b   1.000
_cell.length_c   1.000
_cell.angle_alpha   90.00
_cell.angle_beta   90.00
_cell.angle_gamma   90.00
#
_symmetry.space_group_name_H-M   'P 1'
#
loop_
_entity.id
_entity.type
_entity.pdbx_description
1 polymer ?
#
loop_
_entity_poly.entity_id
_entity_poly.type
_entity_poly.pdbx_seq_one_letter_code
_entity_poly.pdbx_strand_id
1 'polypeptide(L)'
;MARRGFQYSRWDGTQVGFDLDADALLSEMSDDLLYHGDLNAALRRLLQQGFRDRNGEQLMGLREMLERLRQRRRDELESRNLGGVFDDIQRQLDDILEQERGGIGRRLADARESGDQRRKELIEDLAAQRQMELEMMPPDLAGRVQALQQYDFMDDDARQQFEQLMDDLRQQLVQSYFNQLSEGMTDVSPERMQRMKDMLAELNHMLEQRERGEEPDFQGFMSRYGDFFPGNPQSLDELLEQMAQSMA
;
A
#
# COMPACT_ATOMS: atom_id res chain seq x y z
N MET A 1 6.67 -1.69 -13.88
CA MET A 1 7.23 -3.07 -14.00
C MET A 1 6.09 -4.08 -13.99
N ALA A 2 6.00 -4.98 -14.97
CA ALA A 2 4.92 -5.96 -15.04
C ALA A 2 4.91 -6.83 -13.76
N ARG A 3 3.82 -6.76 -12.99
CA ARG A 3 3.59 -7.70 -11.87
C ARG A 3 3.60 -9.10 -12.47
N ARG A 4 4.66 -9.88 -12.24
CA ARG A 4 4.70 -11.30 -12.59
C ARG A 4 3.62 -12.00 -11.77
N GLY A 5 2.43 -12.12 -12.36
CA GLY A 5 1.36 -12.94 -11.82
C GLY A 5 1.82 -14.39 -11.87
N PHE A 6 1.94 -15.03 -10.71
CA PHE A 6 2.19 -16.46 -10.64
C PHE A 6 0.87 -17.18 -10.91
N GLN A 7 0.77 -17.82 -12.07
CA GLN A 7 -0.38 -18.64 -12.42
C GLN A 7 -0.10 -20.06 -11.94
N TYR A 8 -0.82 -20.48 -10.89
CA TYR A 8 -0.71 -21.84 -10.38
C TYR A 8 -1.61 -22.75 -11.21
N SER A 9 -1.03 -23.76 -11.84
CA SER A 9 -1.77 -24.83 -12.53
C SER A 9 -1.63 -26.13 -11.77
N ARG A 10 -2.61 -27.02 -11.95
CA ARG A 10 -2.49 -28.39 -11.48
C ARG A 10 -1.37 -29.10 -12.25
N TRP A 11 -0.59 -29.93 -11.58
CA TRP A 11 0.43 -30.76 -12.22
C TRP A 11 -0.24 -31.73 -13.19
N ASP A 12 0.04 -31.57 -14.48
CA ASP A 12 -0.52 -32.38 -15.57
C ASP A 12 0.55 -33.15 -16.35
N GLY A 13 1.82 -33.05 -15.91
CA GLY A 13 2.95 -33.74 -16.53
C GLY A 13 3.54 -33.04 -17.75
N THR A 14 3.00 -31.88 -18.16
CA THR A 14 3.55 -31.06 -19.27
C THR A 14 4.58 -30.03 -18.81
N GLN A 15 4.78 -29.88 -17.49
CA GLN A 15 5.73 -28.95 -16.89
C GLN A 15 7.17 -29.41 -17.15
N VAL A 16 7.88 -28.72 -18.04
CA VAL A 16 9.30 -28.96 -18.36
C VAL A 16 10.22 -28.16 -17.42
N GLY A 17 11.35 -28.75 -17.01
CA GLY A 17 12.36 -28.11 -16.14
C GLY A 17 12.87 -28.94 -14.96
N PHE A 18 12.32 -30.13 -14.74
CA PHE A 18 12.84 -31.11 -13.78
C PHE A 18 13.41 -32.29 -14.57
N ASP A 19 14.64 -32.16 -15.04
CA ASP A 19 15.34 -33.27 -15.72
C ASP A 19 15.79 -34.28 -14.65
N LEU A 20 14.87 -35.15 -14.26
CA LEU A 20 15.10 -36.18 -13.26
C LEU A 20 15.57 -37.44 -14.00
N ASP A 21 16.86 -37.71 -13.94
CA ASP A 21 17.42 -38.90 -14.58
C ASP A 21 16.99 -40.18 -13.84
N ALA A 22 16.28 -41.05 -14.57
CA ALA A 22 15.68 -42.27 -14.04
C ALA A 22 16.73 -43.24 -13.49
N ASP A 23 17.93 -43.27 -14.06
CA ASP A 23 19.00 -44.17 -13.61
C ASP A 23 19.66 -43.69 -12.31
N ALA A 24 19.79 -42.38 -12.12
CA ALA A 24 20.34 -41.79 -10.89
C ALA A 24 19.40 -42.04 -9.71
N LEU A 25 18.09 -41.87 -9.96
CA LEU A 25 17.03 -42.26 -9.04
C LEU A 25 17.10 -43.75 -8.71
N LEU A 26 17.29 -44.62 -9.71
CA LEU A 26 17.35 -46.07 -9.50
C LEU A 26 18.57 -46.49 -8.68
N SER A 27 19.72 -45.84 -8.86
CA SER A 27 20.94 -46.08 -8.08
C SER A 27 20.79 -45.71 -6.60
N GLU A 28 20.21 -44.55 -6.31
CA GLU A 28 20.01 -44.12 -4.92
C GLU A 28 18.91 -44.93 -4.21
N MET A 29 17.89 -45.36 -4.96
CA MET A 29 16.82 -46.22 -4.43
C MET A 29 17.26 -47.68 -4.25
N SER A 30 18.22 -48.17 -5.04
CA SER A 30 18.64 -49.57 -4.99
C SER A 30 19.39 -49.91 -3.70
N ASP A 31 20.18 -48.99 -3.16
CA ASP A 31 20.82 -49.16 -1.85
C ASP A 31 19.79 -49.34 -0.72
N ASP A 32 18.70 -48.57 -0.74
CA ASP A 32 17.62 -48.65 0.26
C ASP A 32 16.68 -49.86 0.02
N LEU A 33 16.44 -50.24 -1.24
CA LEU A 33 15.68 -51.43 -1.60
C LEU A 33 16.37 -52.73 -1.15
N LEU A 34 17.70 -52.77 -1.24
CA LEU A 34 18.50 -53.91 -0.75
C LEU A 34 18.44 -54.04 0.77
N TYR A 35 18.22 -52.94 1.50
CA TYR A 35 18.27 -52.91 2.95
C TYR A 35 16.88 -53.04 3.62
N HIS A 36 15.82 -52.58 2.96
CA HIS A 36 14.47 -52.51 3.55
C HIS A 36 13.33 -53.04 2.67
N GLY A 37 13.56 -53.28 1.37
CA GLY A 37 12.60 -53.92 0.46
C GLY A 37 11.36 -53.10 0.06
N ASP A 38 11.21 -51.85 0.51
CA ASP A 38 10.05 -51.01 0.19
C ASP A 38 10.44 -49.80 -0.68
N LEU A 39 10.08 -49.90 -1.96
CA LEU A 39 10.26 -48.87 -2.98
C LEU A 39 9.58 -47.53 -2.61
N ASN A 40 8.41 -47.60 -1.97
CA ASN A 40 7.65 -46.40 -1.61
C ASN A 40 8.32 -45.66 -0.45
N ALA A 41 8.95 -46.40 0.47
CA ALA A 41 9.70 -45.81 1.57
C ALA A 41 10.97 -45.10 1.06
N ALA A 42 11.70 -45.71 0.13
CA ALA A 42 12.87 -45.13 -0.52
C ALA A 42 12.52 -43.84 -1.29
N LEU A 43 11.48 -43.88 -2.13
CA LEU A 43 10.98 -42.69 -2.84
C LEU A 43 10.56 -41.56 -1.89
N ARG A 44 9.86 -41.90 -0.81
CA ARG A 44 9.43 -40.91 0.19
C ARG A 44 10.61 -40.27 0.90
N ARG A 45 11.66 -41.05 1.21
CA ARG A 45 12.88 -40.54 1.82
C ARG A 45 13.64 -39.60 0.88
N LEU A 46 13.79 -39.99 -0.39
CA LEU A 46 14.42 -39.16 -1.42
C LEU A 46 13.69 -37.84 -1.62
N LEU A 47 12.36 -37.87 -1.71
CA LEU A 47 11.56 -36.65 -1.82
C LEU A 47 11.66 -35.78 -0.57
N GLN A 48 11.82 -36.37 0.63
CA GLN A 48 11.93 -35.60 1.87
C GLN A 48 13.31 -34.99 2.10
N GLN A 49 14.37 -35.71 1.77
CA GLN A 49 15.76 -35.35 2.10
C GLN A 49 16.52 -34.76 0.91
N GLY A 50 16.04 -35.00 -0.32
CA GLY A 50 16.78 -34.67 -1.53
C GLY A 50 17.76 -35.78 -1.89
N PHE A 51 18.41 -35.65 -3.05
CA PHE A 51 19.41 -36.59 -3.54
C PHE A 51 20.44 -35.86 -4.41
N ARG A 52 21.55 -36.52 -4.74
CA ARG A 52 22.53 -35.96 -5.68
C ARG A 52 22.29 -36.51 -7.06
N ASP A 53 22.24 -35.62 -8.03
CA ASP A 53 22.22 -35.99 -9.44
C ASP A 53 23.64 -36.37 -9.93
N ARG A 54 23.73 -36.98 -11.11
CA ARG A 54 24.97 -37.43 -11.77
C ARG A 54 26.01 -36.33 -11.96
N ASN A 55 25.56 -35.08 -12.09
CA ASN A 55 26.43 -33.91 -12.20
C ASN A 55 27.03 -33.47 -10.86
N GLY A 56 26.73 -34.17 -9.77
CA GLY A 56 27.13 -33.80 -8.41
C GLY A 56 26.26 -32.69 -7.80
N GLU A 57 25.22 -32.26 -8.51
CA GLU A 57 24.30 -31.23 -8.05
C GLU A 57 23.33 -31.81 -7.01
N GLN A 58 23.24 -31.15 -5.86
CA GLN A 58 22.33 -31.54 -4.78
C GLN A 58 20.93 -31.04 -5.10
N LEU A 59 20.04 -31.97 -5.42
CA LEU A 59 18.62 -31.69 -5.54
C LEU A 59 18.01 -31.57 -4.15
N MET A 60 17.36 -30.43 -3.90
CA MET A 60 16.74 -30.11 -2.61
C MET A 60 15.59 -31.06 -2.32
N GLY A 61 15.49 -31.51 -1.07
CA GLY A 61 14.29 -32.20 -0.58
C GLY A 61 13.11 -31.25 -0.35
N LEU A 62 11.90 -31.80 -0.25
CA LEU A 62 10.69 -31.05 0.09
C LEU A 62 10.81 -30.29 1.41
N ARG A 63 11.54 -30.84 2.41
CA ARG A 63 11.74 -30.15 3.69
C ARG A 63 12.50 -28.85 3.50
N GLU A 64 13.60 -28.91 2.76
CA GLU A 64 14.45 -27.75 2.48
C GLU A 64 13.72 -26.74 1.59
N MET A 65 12.97 -27.19 0.59
CA MET A 65 12.14 -26.30 -0.23
C MET A 65 11.07 -25.59 0.61
N LEU A 66 10.39 -26.30 1.51
CA LEU A 66 9.39 -25.72 2.42
C LEU A 66 10.04 -24.73 3.39
N GLU A 67 11.24 -25.02 3.88
CA GLU A 67 12.00 -24.13 4.75
C GLU A 67 12.41 -22.86 4.02
N ARG A 68 12.99 -22.98 2.82
CA ARG A 68 13.30 -21.84 1.94
C ARG A 68 12.06 -21.04 1.56
N LEU A 69 10.92 -21.70 1.32
CA LEU A 69 9.66 -21.02 1.04
C LEU A 69 9.13 -20.24 2.26
N ARG A 70 9.22 -20.82 3.46
CA ARG A 70 8.88 -20.13 4.72
C ARG A 70 9.83 -18.97 4.99
N GLN A 71 11.11 -19.11 4.67
CA GLN A 71 12.12 -18.07 4.80
C GLN A 71 11.80 -16.93 3.83
N ARG A 72 11.66 -17.22 2.53
CA ARG A 72 11.25 -16.23 1.53
C ARG A 72 9.93 -15.56 1.87
N ARG A 73 8.96 -16.30 2.40
CA ARG A 73 7.70 -15.72 2.87
C ARG A 73 7.94 -14.74 4.02
N ARG A 74 8.82 -15.07 4.98
CA ARG A 74 9.19 -14.16 6.06
C ARG A 74 9.94 -12.94 5.53
N ASP A 75 10.92 -13.13 4.67
CA ASP A 75 11.73 -12.04 4.09
C ASP A 75 10.87 -11.10 3.21
N GLU A 76 9.92 -11.66 2.43
CA GLU A 76 8.95 -10.88 1.65
C GLU A 76 7.91 -10.21 2.55
N LEU A 77 7.50 -10.83 3.65
CA LEU A 77 6.66 -10.17 4.65
C LEU A 77 7.43 -9.07 5.37
N GLU A 78 8.68 -9.26 5.79
CA GLU A 78 9.50 -8.21 6.42
C GLU A 78 9.81 -7.06 5.45
N SER A 79 10.15 -7.35 4.20
CA SER A 79 10.44 -6.33 3.19
C SER A 79 9.22 -5.63 2.62
N ARG A 80 8.01 -6.23 2.71
CA ARG A 80 6.74 -5.60 2.32
C ARG A 80 5.86 -5.20 3.50
N ASN A 81 6.28 -5.49 4.74
CA ASN A 81 5.61 -5.01 5.92
C ASN A 81 5.95 -3.54 6.03
N LEU A 82 4.94 -2.75 5.73
CA LEU A 82 4.66 -1.40 6.18
C LEU A 82 4.77 -1.24 7.73
N GLY A 83 5.33 -2.20 8.46
CA GLY A 83 5.42 -2.28 9.92
C GLY A 83 6.25 -1.16 10.52
N GLY A 84 7.35 -0.72 9.91
CA GLY A 84 8.10 0.42 10.45
C GLY A 84 7.25 1.69 10.58
N VAL A 85 6.57 2.07 9.50
CA VAL A 85 5.72 3.28 9.50
C VAL A 85 4.49 3.10 10.38
N PHE A 86 3.85 1.93 10.35
CA PHE A 86 2.69 1.68 11.23
C PHE A 86 3.06 1.62 12.71
N ASP A 87 4.21 1.05 13.05
CA ASP A 87 4.74 1.02 14.42
C ASP A 87 5.14 2.43 14.88
N ASP A 88 5.66 3.26 13.98
CA ASP A 88 5.94 4.68 14.25
C ASP A 88 4.65 5.44 14.56
N ILE A 89 3.61 5.26 13.74
CA ILE A 89 2.29 5.88 13.95
C ILE A 89 1.66 5.39 15.26
N GLN A 90 1.74 4.09 15.55
CA GLN A 90 1.23 3.53 16.81
C GLN A 90 1.92 4.18 18.02
N ARG A 91 3.25 4.31 17.99
CA ARG A 91 3.99 4.99 19.05
C ARG A 91 3.58 6.45 19.20
N GLN A 92 3.48 7.19 18.10
CA GLN A 92 3.04 8.59 18.14
C GLN A 92 1.62 8.73 18.72
N LEU A 93 0.70 7.83 18.38
CA LEU A 93 -0.63 7.82 18.99
C LEU A 93 -0.62 7.48 20.47
N ASP A 94 0.25 6.55 20.90
CA ASP A 94 0.40 6.25 22.33
C ASP A 94 0.93 7.47 23.10
N ASP A 95 1.90 8.18 22.55
CA ASP A 95 2.44 9.42 23.12
C ASP A 95 1.35 10.51 23.24
N ILE A 96 0.52 10.68 22.21
CA ILE A 96 -0.62 11.61 22.21
C ILE A 96 -1.62 11.24 23.31
N LEU A 97 -1.96 9.95 23.45
CA LEU A 97 -2.88 9.49 24.49
C LEU A 97 -2.30 9.67 25.90
N GLU A 98 -1.00 9.46 26.08
CA GLU A 98 -0.32 9.71 27.34
C GLU A 98 -0.33 11.20 27.70
N GLN A 99 -0.04 12.05 26.72
CA GLN A 99 -0.11 13.50 26.87
C GLN A 99 -1.52 13.97 27.24
N GLU A 100 -2.56 13.45 26.59
CA GLU A 100 -3.96 13.77 26.91
C GLU A 100 -4.32 13.33 28.34
N ARG A 101 -3.97 12.10 28.73
CA ARG A 101 -4.18 11.62 30.11
C ARG A 101 -3.47 12.51 31.14
N GLY A 102 -2.26 12.95 30.82
CA GLY A 102 -1.49 13.89 31.63
C GLY A 102 -2.18 15.27 31.72
N GLY A 103 -2.69 15.79 30.61
CA GLY A 103 -3.39 17.07 30.53
C GLY A 103 -4.72 17.09 31.29
N ILE A 104 -5.50 16.01 31.21
CA ILE A 104 -6.69 15.80 32.05
C ILE A 104 -6.31 15.89 33.53
N GLY A 105 -5.22 15.21 33.92
CA GLY A 105 -4.69 15.25 35.29
C GLY A 105 -4.29 16.65 35.75
N ARG A 106 -3.62 17.42 34.89
CA ARG A 106 -3.25 18.83 35.17
C ARG A 106 -4.48 19.71 35.35
N ARG A 107 -5.46 19.64 34.45
CA ARG A 107 -6.70 20.43 34.56
C ARG A 107 -7.50 20.08 35.83
N LEU A 108 -7.51 18.82 36.24
CA LEU A 108 -8.10 18.39 37.51
C LEU A 108 -7.38 18.99 38.72
N ALA A 109 -6.05 19.02 38.71
CA ALA A 109 -5.24 19.64 39.77
C ALA A 109 -5.50 21.14 39.86
N ASP A 110 -5.45 21.86 38.73
CA ASP A 110 -5.72 23.31 38.65
C ASP A 110 -7.13 23.65 39.16
N ALA A 111 -8.13 22.84 38.81
CA ALA A 111 -9.50 23.03 39.28
C ALA A 111 -9.62 22.87 40.81
N ARG A 112 -8.91 21.90 41.39
CA ARG A 112 -8.85 21.67 42.85
C ARG A 112 -8.14 22.81 43.58
N GLU A 113 -7.09 23.36 42.99
CA GLU A 113 -6.34 24.49 43.56
C GLU A 113 -7.10 25.82 43.45
N SER A 114 -7.98 25.98 42.46
CA SER A 114 -8.73 27.23 42.23
C SER A 114 -9.69 27.62 43.37
N GLY A 115 -10.06 26.68 44.25
CA GLY A 115 -10.99 26.91 45.36
C GLY A 115 -12.46 27.13 44.96
N ASP A 116 -12.78 27.12 43.66
CA ASP A 116 -14.16 27.21 43.16
C ASP A 116 -14.79 25.82 43.06
N GLN A 117 -15.70 25.52 43.99
CA GLN A 117 -16.39 24.24 44.08
C GLN A 117 -17.19 23.91 42.81
N ARG A 118 -17.83 24.89 42.17
CA ARG A 118 -18.64 24.65 40.97
C ARG A 118 -17.75 24.32 39.79
N ARG A 119 -16.61 25.02 39.65
CA ARG A 119 -15.62 24.72 38.61
C ARG A 119 -15.04 23.34 38.78
N LYS A 120 -14.72 22.96 40.03
CA LYS A 120 -14.17 21.64 40.35
C LYS A 120 -15.11 20.52 39.90
N GLU A 121 -16.39 20.57 40.29
CA GLU A 121 -17.38 19.54 39.93
C GLU A 121 -17.50 19.38 38.41
N LEU A 122 -17.60 20.49 37.66
CA LEU A 122 -17.70 20.46 36.20
C LEU A 122 -16.47 19.82 35.53
N ILE A 123 -15.27 20.15 36.00
CA ILE A 123 -14.03 19.59 35.44
C ILE A 123 -13.86 18.12 35.85
N GLU A 124 -14.27 17.74 37.06
CA GLU A 124 -14.26 16.34 37.50
C GLU A 124 -15.19 15.46 36.66
N ASP A 125 -16.41 15.93 36.40
CA ASP A 125 -17.37 15.22 35.54
C ASP A 125 -16.86 15.10 34.09
N LEU A 126 -16.33 16.18 33.53
CA LEU A 126 -15.78 16.18 32.18
C LEU A 126 -14.57 15.24 32.08
N ALA A 127 -13.64 15.32 33.02
CA ALA A 127 -12.45 14.46 33.04
C ALA A 127 -12.83 12.98 33.13
N ALA A 128 -13.84 12.62 33.95
CA ALA A 128 -14.31 11.25 34.07
C ALA A 128 -14.91 10.72 32.76
N GLN A 129 -15.72 11.54 32.07
CA GLN A 129 -16.27 11.18 30.76
C GLN A 129 -15.16 10.95 29.74
N ARG A 130 -14.19 11.86 29.68
CA ARG A 130 -13.05 11.76 28.77
C ARG A 130 -12.20 10.53 29.05
N GLN A 131 -11.92 10.20 30.31
CA GLN A 131 -11.21 8.97 30.66
C GLN A 131 -11.94 7.71 30.19
N MET A 132 -13.26 7.64 30.36
CA MET A 132 -14.05 6.50 29.86
C MET A 132 -13.98 6.38 28.34
N GLU A 133 -14.06 7.49 27.60
CA GLU A 133 -13.88 7.49 26.14
C GLU A 133 -12.49 6.96 25.73
N LEU A 134 -11.43 7.36 26.47
CA LEU A 134 -10.08 6.87 26.22
C LEU A 134 -9.93 5.37 26.51
N GLU A 135 -10.64 4.83 27.51
CA GLU A 135 -10.62 3.41 27.88
C GLU A 135 -11.43 2.53 26.91
N MET A 136 -12.51 3.07 26.33
CA MET A 136 -13.36 2.37 25.37
C MET A 136 -12.83 2.41 23.93
N MET A 137 -11.65 3.01 23.70
CA MET A 137 -11.10 3.07 22.35
C MET A 137 -10.84 1.68 21.76
N PRO A 138 -11.07 1.50 20.45
CA PRO A 138 -10.70 0.27 19.78
C PRO A 138 -9.20 -0.03 19.91
N PRO A 139 -8.78 -1.30 19.97
CA PRO A 139 -7.37 -1.65 20.06
C PRO A 139 -6.63 -1.49 18.73
N ASP A 140 -7.35 -1.40 17.61
CA ASP A 140 -6.77 -1.28 16.27
C ASP A 140 -6.46 0.17 15.90
N LEU A 141 -5.42 0.35 15.09
CA LEU A 141 -4.91 1.67 14.69
C LEU A 141 -5.97 2.54 14.01
N ALA A 142 -6.72 1.96 13.06
CA ALA A 142 -7.73 2.70 12.30
C ALA A 142 -8.88 3.17 13.20
N GLY A 143 -9.36 2.30 14.10
CA GLY A 143 -10.39 2.61 15.07
C GLY A 143 -9.95 3.69 16.05
N ARG A 144 -8.69 3.66 16.53
CA ARG A 144 -8.14 4.72 17.39
C ARG A 144 -8.10 6.08 16.70
N VAL A 145 -7.63 6.13 15.46
CA VAL A 145 -7.59 7.38 14.68
C VAL A 145 -9.00 7.93 14.47
N GLN A 146 -9.97 7.07 14.10
CA GLN A 146 -11.35 7.51 13.90
C GLN A 146 -12.01 7.99 15.20
N ALA A 147 -11.71 7.35 16.33
CA ALA A 147 -12.19 7.77 17.64
C ALA A 147 -11.60 9.15 18.01
N LEU A 148 -10.30 9.32 17.85
CA LEU A 148 -9.59 10.58 18.16
C LEU A 148 -10.00 11.75 17.25
N GLN A 149 -10.41 11.50 16.01
CA GLN A 149 -10.95 12.54 15.13
C GLN A 149 -12.25 13.17 15.66
N GLN A 150 -13.03 12.43 16.44
CA GLN A 150 -14.29 12.88 17.03
C GLN A 150 -14.13 13.25 18.52
N TYR A 151 -12.91 13.12 19.04
CA TYR A 151 -12.61 13.32 20.46
C TYR A 151 -12.30 14.79 20.74
N ASP A 152 -12.92 15.35 21.79
CA ASP A 152 -12.61 16.70 22.24
C ASP A 152 -11.48 16.66 23.28
N PHE A 153 -10.27 16.95 22.83
CA PHE A 153 -9.08 16.99 23.69
C PHE A 153 -9.19 18.01 24.82
N MET A 154 -8.78 17.60 26.02
CA MET A 154 -8.54 18.49 27.14
C MET A 154 -7.10 19.00 27.16
N ASP A 155 -6.15 18.44 26.42
CA ASP A 155 -4.81 18.99 26.29
C ASP A 155 -4.58 19.61 24.92
N ASP A 156 -4.23 20.89 24.89
CA ASP A 156 -4.00 21.60 23.62
C ASP A 156 -2.76 21.06 22.89
N ASP A 157 -1.75 20.58 23.62
CA ASP A 157 -0.55 20.01 23.01
C ASP A 157 -0.86 18.62 22.42
N ALA A 158 -1.64 17.79 23.11
CA ALA A 158 -2.10 16.50 22.57
C ALA A 158 -2.91 16.69 21.27
N ARG A 159 -3.81 17.69 21.24
CA ARG A 159 -4.58 18.04 20.03
C ARG A 159 -3.66 18.42 18.87
N GLN A 160 -2.69 19.29 19.11
CA GLN A 160 -1.75 19.73 18.08
C GLN A 160 -0.91 18.58 17.53
N GLN A 161 -0.42 17.70 18.41
CA GLN A 161 0.33 16.52 17.99
C GLN A 161 -0.51 15.57 17.15
N PHE A 162 -1.79 15.38 17.49
CA PHE A 162 -2.71 14.59 16.69
C PHE A 162 -3.00 15.21 15.31
N GLU A 163 -3.23 16.52 15.26
CA GLU A 163 -3.41 17.26 14.00
C GLU A 163 -2.17 17.12 13.10
N GLN A 164 -0.97 17.27 13.66
CA GLN A 164 0.29 17.09 12.94
C GLN A 164 0.45 15.66 12.41
N LEU A 165 0.16 14.65 13.24
CA LEU A 165 0.19 13.26 12.83
C LEU A 165 -0.76 13.01 11.64
N MET A 166 -1.97 13.56 11.69
CA MET A 166 -2.94 13.43 10.61
C MET A 166 -2.48 14.08 9.30
N ASP A 167 -1.80 15.22 9.40
CA ASP A 167 -1.24 15.91 8.23
C ASP A 167 -0.07 15.12 7.63
N ASP A 168 0.84 14.60 8.46
CA ASP A 168 1.95 13.75 8.03
C ASP A 168 1.44 12.47 7.35
N LEU A 169 0.43 11.82 7.94
CA LEU A 169 -0.26 10.67 7.36
C LEU A 169 -0.86 11.01 6.00
N ARG A 170 -1.54 12.14 5.87
CA ARG A 170 -2.13 12.58 4.60
C ARG A 170 -1.06 12.76 3.54
N GLN A 171 0.06 13.40 3.87
CA GLN A 171 1.19 13.61 2.96
C GLN A 171 1.81 12.28 2.53
N GLN A 172 2.05 11.37 3.47
CA GLN A 172 2.62 10.05 3.19
C GLN A 172 1.69 9.19 2.32
N LEU A 173 0.38 9.23 2.56
CA LEU A 173 -0.61 8.52 1.75
C LEU A 173 -0.63 9.04 0.32
N VAL A 174 -0.60 10.36 0.12
CA VAL A 174 -0.51 10.97 -1.22
C VAL A 174 0.78 10.56 -1.93
N GLN A 175 1.91 10.62 -1.23
CA GLN A 175 3.21 10.23 -1.78
C GLN A 175 3.24 8.75 -2.15
N SER A 176 2.69 7.88 -1.30
CA SER A 176 2.59 6.44 -1.54
C SER A 176 1.69 6.13 -2.74
N TYR A 177 0.52 6.77 -2.83
CA TYR A 177 -0.37 6.65 -3.98
C TYR A 177 0.30 7.10 -5.28
N PHE A 178 1.05 8.21 -5.24
CA PHE A 178 1.82 8.71 -6.37
C PHE A 178 2.95 7.76 -6.79
N ASN A 179 3.70 7.22 -5.84
CA ASN A 179 4.77 6.26 -6.11
C ASN A 179 4.19 4.96 -6.72
N GLN A 180 3.09 4.45 -6.18
CA GLN A 180 2.41 3.27 -6.69
C GLN A 180 1.78 3.51 -8.08
N LEU A 181 1.25 4.70 -8.33
CA LEU A 181 0.77 5.10 -9.65
C LEU A 181 1.94 5.17 -10.64
N SER A 182 3.08 5.72 -10.24
CA SER A 182 4.30 5.78 -11.07
C SER A 182 4.86 4.38 -11.39
N GLU A 183 4.73 3.41 -10.49
CA GLU A 183 5.13 2.02 -10.74
C GLU A 183 4.15 1.25 -11.66
N GLY A 184 2.86 1.62 -11.62
CA GLY A 184 1.77 1.05 -12.42
C GLY A 184 1.56 1.71 -13.78
N MET A 185 1.89 2.99 -13.91
CA MET A 185 1.84 3.77 -15.15
C MET A 185 3.25 4.19 -15.55
N THR A 186 3.88 3.41 -16.42
CA THR A 186 5.17 3.78 -17.03
C THR A 186 5.06 4.96 -18.01
N ASP A 187 3.94 5.69 -18.10
CA ASP A 187 3.72 6.64 -19.22
C ASP A 187 2.91 7.92 -18.94
N VAL A 188 2.60 8.26 -17.68
CA VAL A 188 2.07 9.61 -17.38
C VAL A 188 2.86 10.23 -16.23
N SER A 189 3.93 10.93 -16.59
CA SER A 189 4.73 11.71 -15.66
C SER A 189 3.96 12.94 -15.13
N PRO A 190 4.33 13.51 -13.96
CA PRO A 190 3.76 14.77 -13.47
C PRO A 190 3.73 15.89 -14.49
N GLU A 191 4.74 15.95 -15.34
CA GLU A 191 4.88 16.94 -16.41
C GLU A 191 3.84 16.72 -17.53
N ARG A 192 3.47 15.47 -17.83
CA ARG A 192 2.39 15.15 -18.77
C ARG A 192 1.03 15.53 -18.20
N MET A 193 0.82 15.35 -16.89
CA MET A 193 -0.41 15.77 -16.20
C MET A 193 -0.56 17.29 -16.19
N GLN A 194 0.51 18.03 -15.93
CA GLN A 194 0.49 19.49 -16.00
C GLN A 194 0.18 19.97 -17.42
N ARG A 195 0.84 19.41 -18.44
CA ARG A 195 0.55 19.73 -19.85
C ARG A 195 -0.90 19.45 -20.24
N MET A 196 -1.50 18.38 -19.72
CA MET A 196 -2.92 18.09 -19.97
C MET A 196 -3.86 19.10 -19.32
N LYS A 197 -3.53 19.64 -18.13
CA LYS A 197 -4.29 20.75 -17.52
C LYS A 197 -4.17 22.03 -18.33
N ASP A 198 -2.96 22.37 -18.76
CA ASP A 198 -2.69 23.57 -19.57
C ASP A 198 -3.43 23.50 -20.92
N MET A 199 -3.50 22.32 -21.54
CA MET A 199 -4.28 22.07 -22.74
C MET A 199 -5.78 22.33 -22.54
N LEU A 200 -6.38 21.82 -21.46
CA LEU A 200 -7.83 22.01 -21.18
C LEU A 200 -8.17 23.47 -20.89
N ALA A 201 -7.28 24.19 -20.21
CA ALA A 201 -7.44 25.63 -19.96
C ALA A 201 -7.42 26.43 -21.28
N GLU A 202 -6.48 26.10 -22.17
CA GLU A 202 -6.38 26.74 -23.49
C GLU A 202 -7.60 26.44 -24.36
N LEU A 203 -8.10 25.19 -24.33
CA LEU A 203 -9.31 24.79 -25.05
C LEU A 203 -10.54 25.57 -24.56
N ASN A 204 -10.71 25.73 -23.25
CA ASN A 204 -11.79 26.55 -22.67
C ASN A 204 -11.70 28.00 -23.16
N HIS A 205 -10.49 28.56 -23.20
CA HIS A 205 -10.29 29.92 -23.71
C HIS A 205 -10.65 30.06 -25.20
N MET A 206 -10.38 29.04 -26.01
CA MET A 206 -10.78 29.00 -27.42
C MET A 206 -12.29 28.88 -27.61
N LEU A 207 -12.96 28.11 -26.76
CA LEU A 207 -14.42 28.00 -26.77
C LEU A 207 -15.08 29.34 -26.42
N GLU A 208 -14.57 30.04 -25.40
CA GLU A 208 -15.07 31.38 -25.03
C GLU A 208 -14.89 32.42 -26.14
N GLN A 209 -13.74 32.41 -26.83
CA GLN A 209 -13.50 33.31 -27.98
C GLN A 209 -14.52 33.08 -29.09
N ARG A 210 -14.78 31.80 -29.40
CA ARG A 210 -15.78 31.42 -30.40
C ARG A 210 -17.19 31.83 -30.01
N GLU A 211 -17.58 31.69 -28.74
CA GLU A 211 -18.88 32.15 -28.23
C GLU A 211 -19.05 33.67 -28.35
N ARG A 212 -17.94 34.43 -28.28
CA ARG A 212 -17.91 35.88 -28.49
C ARG A 212 -17.87 36.27 -29.98
N GLY A 213 -17.84 35.30 -30.89
CA GLY A 213 -17.74 35.53 -32.34
C GLY A 213 -16.33 35.87 -32.82
N GLU A 214 -15.31 35.64 -32.00
CA GLU A 214 -13.89 35.80 -32.36
C GLU A 214 -13.35 34.48 -32.96
N GLU A 215 -12.38 34.58 -33.87
CA GLU A 215 -11.70 33.40 -34.43
C GLU A 215 -10.58 32.94 -33.49
N PRO A 216 -10.69 31.74 -32.87
CA PRO A 216 -9.66 31.24 -31.98
C PRO A 216 -8.42 30.74 -32.75
N ASP A 217 -7.23 30.87 -32.13
CA ASP A 217 -5.96 30.38 -32.70
C ASP A 217 -5.82 28.85 -32.60
N PHE A 218 -6.55 28.13 -33.45
CA PHE A 218 -6.51 26.67 -33.53
C PHE A 218 -5.15 26.14 -34.01
N GLN A 219 -4.47 26.88 -34.89
CA GLN A 219 -3.17 26.48 -35.42
C GLN A 219 -2.09 26.51 -34.32
N GLY A 220 -2.12 27.54 -33.47
CA GLY A 220 -1.25 27.65 -32.30
C GLY A 220 -1.53 26.55 -31.27
N PHE A 221 -2.80 26.23 -31.03
CA PHE A 221 -3.21 25.12 -30.15
C PHE A 221 -2.67 23.77 -30.63
N MET A 222 -2.87 23.44 -31.91
CA MET A 222 -2.39 22.17 -32.49
C MET A 222 -0.86 22.09 -32.51
N SER A 223 -0.17 23.23 -32.66
CA SER A 223 1.30 23.28 -32.57
C SER A 223 1.82 22.96 -31.17
N ARG A 224 1.05 23.25 -30.11
CA ARG A 224 1.44 23.03 -28.71
C ARG A 224 0.98 21.68 -28.14
N TYR A 225 -0.19 21.20 -28.56
CA TYR A 225 -0.86 20.05 -27.94
C TYR A 225 -1.29 18.96 -28.94
N GLY A 226 -0.85 19.03 -30.19
CA GLY A 226 -1.21 18.05 -31.22
C GLY A 226 -0.76 16.62 -30.92
N ASP A 227 0.21 16.44 -30.01
CA ASP A 227 0.67 15.13 -29.52
C ASP A 227 -0.41 14.36 -28.75
N PHE A 228 -1.43 15.04 -28.22
CA PHE A 228 -2.55 14.40 -27.51
C PHE A 228 -3.65 13.86 -28.44
N PHE A 229 -3.65 14.25 -29.72
CA PHE A 229 -4.75 13.97 -30.65
C PHE A 229 -4.27 13.17 -31.87
N PRO A 230 -4.37 11.82 -31.85
CA PRO A 230 -3.88 10.97 -32.95
C PRO A 230 -4.71 11.10 -34.25
N GLY A 231 -5.85 11.80 -34.21
CA GLY A 231 -6.70 12.07 -35.38
C GLY A 231 -6.31 13.32 -36.17
N ASN A 232 -5.38 14.14 -35.65
CA ASN A 232 -4.93 15.40 -36.22
C ASN A 232 -6.08 16.26 -36.83
N PRO A 233 -7.03 16.72 -36.00
CA PRO A 233 -8.19 17.47 -36.45
C PRO A 233 -7.77 18.75 -37.18
N GLN A 234 -8.51 19.12 -38.24
CA GLN A 234 -8.24 20.31 -39.05
C GLN A 234 -9.01 21.54 -38.57
N SER A 235 -9.97 21.36 -37.66
CA SER A 235 -10.77 22.45 -37.08
C SER A 235 -11.12 22.19 -35.63
N LEU A 236 -11.50 23.26 -34.92
CA LEU A 236 -12.00 23.19 -33.56
C LEU A 236 -13.26 22.32 -33.45
N ASP A 237 -14.12 22.33 -34.47
CA ASP A 237 -15.33 21.49 -34.51
C ASP A 237 -15.01 19.99 -34.57
N GLU A 238 -14.07 19.61 -35.44
CA GLU A 238 -13.61 18.23 -35.58
C GLU A 238 -12.92 17.72 -34.30
N LEU A 239 -12.17 18.61 -33.62
CA LEU A 239 -11.57 18.30 -32.34
C LEU A 239 -12.62 18.02 -31.26
N LEU A 240 -13.67 18.85 -31.18
CA LEU A 240 -14.75 18.66 -30.21
C LEU A 240 -15.56 17.39 -30.48
N GLU A 241 -15.78 17.06 -31.74
CA GLU A 241 -16.43 15.82 -32.15
C GLU A 241 -15.60 14.59 -31.74
N GLN A 242 -14.28 14.63 -31.97
CA GLN A 242 -13.37 13.55 -31.55
C GLN A 242 -13.35 13.39 -30.01
N MET A 243 -13.36 14.50 -29.27
CA MET A 243 -13.42 14.46 -27.80
C MET A 243 -14.74 13.86 -27.31
N ALA A 244 -15.87 14.25 -27.91
CA ALA A 244 -17.18 13.71 -27.57
C ALA A 244 -17.27 12.19 -27.81
N GLN A 245 -16.68 11.70 -28.91
CA GLN A 245 -16.59 10.26 -29.19
C GLN A 245 -15.69 9.50 -28.20
N SER A 246 -14.63 10.14 -27.70
CA SER A 246 -13.71 9.51 -26.74
C SER A 246 -14.25 9.44 -25.30
N MET A 247 -15.28 10.22 -24.97
CA MET A 247 -15.92 10.24 -23.64
C MET A 247 -17.18 9.37 -23.55
N ALA A 248 -17.70 8.86 -24.67
CA ALA A 248 -18.87 7.98 -24.76
C ALA A 248 -18.47 6.49 -24.71
#